data_AF-A0A256ZJ46-F1
#
_entry.id   AF-A0A256ZJ46-F1
#
_cell.length_a   1.000
_cell.length_b   1.000
_cell.length_c   1.000
_cell.angle_alpha   90.00
_cell.angle_beta   90.00
_cell.angle_gamma   90.00
#
_symmetry.space_group_name_H-M   'P 1'
#
loop_
_entity.id
_entity.type
_entity.pdbx_description
1 polymer ?
#
loop_
_entity_poly.entity_id
_entity_poly.type
_entity_poly.pdbx_seq_one_letter_code
_entity_poly.pdbx_strand_id
1 'polypeptide(L)'
;MKKHVVVKIGGYYIYDRELAKNIITIANKFKISPIFVCGGGVFANAVREAYLAHGFSSKVAHYAAIKAMEISALIFSENIMNSVLY
;
A
#
# COMPACT_ATOMS: atom_id res chain seq x y z
N MET A 1 9.52 24.63 4.59
CA MET A 1 8.68 23.45 4.92
C MET A 1 8.64 22.51 3.72
N LYS A 2 8.81 21.19 3.90
CA LYS A 2 8.53 20.23 2.81
C LYS A 2 7.02 20.17 2.57
N LYS A 3 6.59 20.11 1.31
CA LYS A 3 5.17 19.97 0.96
C LYS A 3 4.76 18.51 1.15
N HIS A 4 3.70 18.26 1.91
CA HIS A 4 3.13 16.91 2.02
C HIS A 4 2.34 16.56 0.77
N VAL A 5 2.52 15.34 0.27
CA VAL A 5 1.80 14.82 -0.90
C VAL A 5 1.27 13.44 -0.55
N VAL A 6 -0.04 13.23 -0.70
CA VAL A 6 -0.64 11.91 -0.51
C VAL A 6 -0.50 11.12 -1.81
N VAL A 7 0.08 9.93 -1.72
CA VAL A 7 0.30 9.02 -2.85
C VAL A 7 -0.51 7.74 -2.62
N LYS A 8 -1.56 7.53 -3.43
CA LYS A 8 -2.30 6.27 -3.41
C LYS A 8 -1.50 5.21 -4.15
N ILE A 9 -1.22 4.10 -3.49
CA ILE A 9 -0.63 2.92 -4.11
C ILE A 9 -1.74 1.90 -4.36
N GLY A 10 -1.89 1.47 -5.61
CA GLY A 10 -2.78 0.38 -5.98
C GLY A 10 -2.25 -0.95 -5.44
N GLY A 11 -3.15 -1.86 -5.02
CA GLY A 11 -2.76 -3.15 -4.43
C GLY A 11 -1.88 -4.03 -5.33
N TYR A 12 -1.97 -3.85 -6.64
CA TYR A 12 -1.13 -4.49 -7.64
C TYR A 12 0.37 -4.11 -7.53
N TYR A 13 0.65 -2.86 -7.14
CA TYR A 13 1.99 -2.29 -7.13
C TYR A 13 2.72 -2.42 -5.79
N ILE A 14 2.12 -3.09 -4.80
CA ILE A 14 2.68 -3.19 -3.45
C ILE A 14 4.07 -3.83 -3.45
N TYR A 15 4.33 -4.75 -4.38
CA TYR A 15 5.59 -5.48 -4.51
C TYR A 15 6.57 -4.85 -5.52
N ASP A 16 6.18 -3.76 -6.18
CA ASP A 16 6.99 -3.12 -7.21
C ASP A 16 8.05 -2.21 -6.57
N ARG A 17 9.27 -2.75 -6.44
CA ARG A 17 10.42 -2.05 -5.85
C ARG A 17 10.89 -0.88 -6.71
N GLU A 18 10.85 -1.02 -8.03
CA GLU A 18 11.27 0.05 -8.94
C GLU A 18 10.31 1.23 -8.88
N LEU A 19 9.00 0.97 -8.79
CA LEU A 19 8.02 2.03 -8.54
C LEU A 19 8.31 2.76 -7.23
N ALA A 20 8.53 2.02 -6.13
CA ALA A 20 8.85 2.61 -4.83
C ALA A 20 10.09 3.52 -4.91
N LYS A 21 11.18 3.04 -5.53
CA LYS A 21 12.41 3.81 -5.76
C LYS A 21 12.19 5.06 -6.60
N ASN A 22 11.43 4.94 -7.69
CA ASN A 22 11.11 6.06 -8.57
C ASN A 22 10.31 7.15 -7.84
N ILE A 23 9.32 6.76 -7.02
CA ILE A 23 8.54 7.72 -6.23
C ILE A 23 9.44 8.46 -5.21
N ILE A 24 10.33 7.75 -4.52
CA ILE A 24 11.27 8.36 -3.57
C ILE A 24 12.25 9.31 -4.28
N THR A 25 12.75 8.92 -5.45
CA THR A 25 13.64 9.75 -6.27
C THR A 25 12.97 11.08 -6.66
N ILE A 26 11.73 10.99 -7.16
CA ILE A 26 10.91 12.17 -7.47
C ILE A 26 10.67 12.98 -6.21
N ALA A 27 10.35 12.33 -5.09
CA ALA A 27 10.04 13.00 -3.84
C ALA A 27 11.22 13.84 -3.34
N ASN A 28 12.43 13.29 -3.41
CA ASN A 28 13.67 13.97 -3.06
C ASN A 28 13.96 15.13 -4.01
N LYS A 29 13.84 14.92 -5.32
CA LYS A 29 14.06 15.95 -6.34
C LYS A 29 13.18 17.19 -6.11
N PHE A 30 11.91 16.99 -5.78
CA PHE A 30 10.94 18.07 -5.56
C PHE A 30 10.81 18.50 -4.10
N LYS A 31 11.64 17.97 -3.18
CA LYS A 31 11.60 18.27 -1.74
C LYS A 31 10.20 18.08 -1.13
N ILE A 32 9.46 17.06 -1.59
CA ILE A 32 8.15 16.69 -1.04
C ILE A 32 8.30 15.61 0.03
N SER A 33 7.30 15.53 0.91
CA SER A 33 7.15 14.47 1.91
C SER A 33 5.96 13.61 1.51
N PRO A 34 6.18 12.44 0.89
CA PRO A 34 5.10 11.57 0.47
C PRO A 34 4.47 10.87 1.68
N ILE A 35 3.13 10.79 1.68
CA ILE A 35 2.33 9.99 2.60
C ILE A 35 1.65 8.90 1.77
N PHE A 36 2.00 7.64 2.02
CA PHE A 36 1.52 6.53 1.21
C PHE A 36 0.21 5.96 1.75
N VAL A 37 -0.76 5.78 0.86
CA VAL A 37 -2.04 5.11 1.16
C VAL A 37 -2.13 3.85 0.32
N CYS A 38 -1.85 2.71 0.92
CA CYS A 38 -1.78 1.42 0.23
C CYS A 38 -3.17 0.82 -0.02
N GLY A 39 -3.30 0.08 -1.13
CA GLY A 39 -4.46 -0.75 -1.42
C GLY A 39 -4.29 -2.12 -0.77
N GLY A 40 -5.33 -2.95 -0.80
CA GLY A 40 -5.30 -4.25 -0.11
C GLY A 40 -4.72 -5.41 -0.94
N GLY A 41 -4.58 -5.23 -2.25
CA GLY A 41 -3.91 -6.19 -3.15
C GLY A 41 -4.43 -7.63 -3.01
N VAL A 42 -3.51 -8.57 -3.08
CA VAL A 42 -3.78 -10.01 -2.94
C VAL A 42 -4.47 -10.36 -1.62
N PHE A 43 -4.17 -9.63 -0.54
CA PHE A 43 -4.76 -9.88 0.77
C PHE A 43 -6.23 -9.47 0.83
N ALA A 44 -6.61 -8.31 0.27
CA ALA A 44 -8.01 -7.92 0.22
C ALA A 44 -8.80 -8.76 -0.79
N ASN A 45 -8.16 -9.27 -1.84
CA ASN A 45 -8.77 -10.26 -2.73
C ASN A 45 -9.09 -11.55 -1.97
N ALA A 46 -8.16 -12.06 -1.15
CA ALA A 46 -8.41 -13.23 -0.32
C ALA A 46 -9.58 -13.03 0.66
N VAL A 47 -9.70 -11.83 1.26
CA VAL A 47 -10.86 -11.48 2.09
C VAL A 47 -12.16 -11.51 1.29
N ARG A 48 -12.15 -10.95 0.07
CA ARG A 48 -13.31 -10.95 -0.83
C ARG A 48 -13.71 -12.36 -1.23
N GLU A 49 -12.74 -13.22 -1.54
CA GLU A 49 -12.98 -14.63 -1.88
C GLU A 49 -13.57 -15.39 -0.70
N ALA A 50 -13.02 -15.21 0.51
CA ALA A 50 -13.56 -15.82 1.72
C ALA A 50 -14.98 -15.33 2.02
N TYR A 51 -15.27 -14.04 1.80
CA TYR A 51 -16.62 -13.49 1.95
C TYR A 51 -17.60 -14.15 0.99
N LEU A 52 -17.24 -14.29 -0.29
CA LEU A 52 -18.08 -14.94 -1.29
C LEU A 52 -18.27 -16.44 -1.02
N ALA A 53 -17.27 -17.12 -0.46
CA ALA A 53 -17.32 -18.54 -0.17
C ALA A 53 -18.09 -18.89 1.11
N HIS A 54 -18.01 -18.04 2.14
CA HIS A 54 -18.50 -18.36 3.49
C HIS A 54 -19.63 -17.43 3.99
N GLY A 55 -19.95 -16.36 3.28
CA GLY A 55 -21.14 -15.54 3.54
C GLY A 55 -21.17 -14.80 4.88
N PHE A 56 -20.00 -14.52 5.50
CA PHE A 56 -19.96 -13.70 6.71
C PHE A 56 -20.34 -12.24 6.42
N SER A 57 -20.65 -11.45 7.44
CA SER A 57 -21.21 -10.11 7.22
C SER A 57 -20.30 -9.19 6.39
N SER A 58 -20.91 -8.32 5.57
CA SER A 58 -20.21 -7.30 4.78
C SER A 58 -19.36 -6.38 5.66
N LYS A 59 -19.80 -6.10 6.90
CA LYS A 59 -19.05 -5.32 7.88
C LYS A 59 -17.74 -6.00 8.28
N VAL A 60 -17.79 -7.31 8.53
CA VAL A 60 -16.59 -8.13 8.83
C VAL A 60 -15.66 -8.18 7.61
N ALA A 61 -16.20 -8.36 6.40
CA ALA A 61 -15.42 -8.35 5.16
C ALA A 61 -14.72 -7.02 4.93
N HIS A 62 -15.42 -5.91 5.13
CA HIS A 62 -14.87 -4.58 4.98
C HIS A 62 -13.74 -4.32 5.99
N TYR A 63 -13.96 -4.65 7.26
CA TYR A 63 -12.93 -4.50 8.29
C TYR A 63 -11.70 -5.37 8.00
N ALA A 64 -11.89 -6.63 7.61
CA ALA A 64 -10.78 -7.51 7.23
C ALA A 64 -10.02 -6.99 6.00
N ALA A 65 -10.72 -6.40 5.02
CA ALA A 65 -10.07 -5.78 3.87
C ALA A 65 -9.23 -4.56 4.25
N ILE A 66 -9.65 -3.77 5.27
CA ILE A 66 -8.82 -2.70 5.83
C ILE A 66 -7.57 -3.29 6.49
N LYS A 67 -7.69 -4.38 7.25
CA LYS A 67 -6.53 -5.07 7.83
C LYS A 67 -5.56 -5.60 6.77
N ALA A 68 -6.09 -6.08 5.65
CA ALA A 68 -5.27 -6.44 4.49
C ALA A 68 -4.50 -5.23 3.90
N MET A 69 -5.06 -4.02 3.93
CA MET A 69 -4.36 -2.80 3.52
C MET A 69 -3.22 -2.43 4.48
N GLU A 70 -3.39 -2.66 5.79
CA GLU A 70 -2.32 -2.46 6.78
C GLU A 70 -1.12 -3.38 6.48
N ILE A 71 -1.37 -4.67 6.20
CA ILE A 71 -0.32 -5.63 5.80
C ILE A 71 0.38 -5.15 4.51
N SER A 72 -0.39 -4.71 3.53
CA SER A 72 0.14 -4.21 2.26
C SER A 72 1.01 -2.95 2.47
N ALA A 73 0.64 -2.07 3.40
CA ALA A 73 1.41 -0.90 3.76
C ALA A 73 2.75 -1.26 4.41
N LEU A 74 2.77 -2.27 5.28
CA LEU A 74 4.01 -2.78 5.88
C LEU A 74 4.97 -3.30 4.80
N ILE A 75 4.48 -4.13 3.88
CA ILE A 75 5.30 -4.68 2.78
C ILE A 75 5.83 -3.55 1.89
N PHE A 76 4.98 -2.59 1.50
CA PHE A 76 5.41 -1.47 0.67
C PHE A 76 6.46 -0.61 1.40
N SER A 77 6.35 -0.46 2.73
CA SER A 77 7.33 0.29 3.52
C SER A 77 8.73 -0.36 3.49
N GLU A 78 8.82 -1.69 3.47
CA GLU A 78 10.10 -2.39 3.30
C GLU A 78 10.74 -2.07 1.95
N ASN A 79 9.93 -2.03 0.87
CA ASN A 79 10.42 -1.64 -0.45
C ASN A 79 10.96 -0.20 -0.47
N ILE A 80 10.32 0.72 0.26
CA ILE A 80 10.78 2.10 0.40
C ILE A 80 12.08 2.18 1.19
N MET A 81 12.19 1.51 2.34
CA MET A 81 13.41 1.51 3.15
C MET A 81 14.61 0.99 2.37
N ASN A 82 14.44 -0.12 1.65
CA ASN A 82 15.47 -0.67 0.78
C ASN A 82 15.86 0.30 -0.33
N SER A 83 14.92 1.10 -0.84
CA SER A 83 15.19 2.08 -1.90
C SER A 83 15.97 3.32 -1.43
N VAL A 84 16.02 3.59 -0.13
CA VAL A 84 16.78 4.71 0.46
C VAL A 84 18.23 4.31 0.75
N LEU A 85 18.52 3.00 0.85
CA LEU A 85 19.83 2.46 1.17
C LEU A 85 20.74 2.23 -0.06
N TYR A 86 20.29 2.59 -1.26
CA TYR A 86 21.06 2.51 -2.52
C TYR A 86 21.23 3.87 -3.18
#